data_AF-A0A6L5FU03-F1
#
_entry.id   AF-A0A6L5FU03-F1
#
_cell.length_a   1.000
_cell.length_b   1.000
_cell.length_c   1.000
_cell.angle_alpha   90.00
_cell.angle_beta   90.00
_cell.angle_gamma   90.00
#
_symmetry.space_group_name_H-M   'P 1'
#
loop_
_entity.id
_entity.type
_entity.pdbx_description
1 polymer ?
#
loop_
_entity_poly.entity_id
_entity_poly.type
_entity_poly.pdbx_seq_one_letter_code
_entity_poly.pdbx_strand_id
1 'polypeptide(L)'
;MPTRTRAFEVMGERKWSLKELAARADLPASTLYQIRLGRRGCGPVAIRGLLRAFPSLGYRDLFFDDDSVTTEPYSDGARAEQQEVAA
;
A
#
# COMPACT_ATOMS: atom_id res chain seq x y z
N MET A 1 11.16 -9.99 3.27
CA MET A 1 10.81 -8.65 3.84
C MET A 1 9.37 -8.41 3.47
N PRO A 2 8.53 -7.86 4.36
CA PRO A 2 7.12 -7.68 4.07
C PRO A 2 6.95 -6.76 2.88
N THR A 3 6.29 -7.27 1.86
CA THR A 3 6.12 -6.55 0.59
C THR A 3 4.86 -5.71 0.62
N ARG A 4 3.85 -6.11 1.41
CA ARG A 4 2.53 -5.45 1.49
C ARG A 4 2.17 -5.04 2.92
N THR A 5 1.35 -4.00 3.02
CA THR A 5 0.81 -3.51 4.28
C THR A 5 -0.65 -3.11 4.15
N ARG A 6 -1.48 -3.44 5.15
CA ARG A 6 -2.87 -2.95 5.25
C ARG A 6 -3.00 -1.60 5.95
N ALA A 7 -1.89 -0.92 6.22
CA ALA A 7 -1.89 0.43 6.76
C ALA A 7 -2.82 1.40 6.00
N PHE A 8 -2.94 1.24 4.67
CA PHE A 8 -3.80 2.10 3.84
C PHE A 8 -5.29 1.77 3.95
N GLU A 9 -5.64 0.50 4.21
CA GLU A 9 -7.01 0.09 4.49
C GLU A 9 -7.45 0.65 5.85
N VAL A 10 -6.63 0.44 6.88
CA VAL A 10 -6.88 0.96 8.23
C VAL A 10 -6.92 2.49 8.23
N MET A 11 -6.09 3.15 7.40
CA MET A 11 -6.15 4.59 7.17
C MET A 11 -7.52 5.00 6.61
N GLY A 12 -8.05 4.26 5.63
CA GLY A 12 -9.38 4.48 5.07
C GLY A 12 -10.51 4.31 6.08
N GLU A 13 -10.46 3.23 6.87
CA GLU A 13 -11.41 2.97 7.97
C GLU A 13 -11.43 4.10 8.99
N ARG A 14 -10.24 4.63 9.33
CA ARG A 14 -10.07 5.77 10.26
C ARG A 14 -10.31 7.13 9.63
N LYS A 15 -10.67 7.18 8.34
CA LYS A 15 -10.88 8.41 7.55
C LYS A 15 -9.67 9.35 7.58
N TRP A 16 -8.46 8.79 7.67
CA TRP A 16 -7.22 9.56 7.62
C TRP A 16 -6.84 9.85 6.17
N SER A 17 -6.30 11.04 5.94
CA SER A 17 -5.64 11.36 4.68
C SER A 17 -4.22 10.76 4.61
N LEU A 18 -3.65 10.66 3.40
CA LEU A 18 -2.27 10.22 3.24
C LEU A 18 -1.27 11.15 3.94
N LYS A 19 -1.57 12.45 3.96
CA LYS A 19 -0.76 13.47 4.67
C LYS A 19 -0.80 13.25 6.18
N GLU A 20 -1.96 12.89 6.71
CA GLU A 20 -2.15 12.56 8.12
C GLU A 20 -1.44 11.27 8.51
N LEU A 21 -1.45 10.26 7.65
CA LEU A 21 -0.68 9.04 7.85
C LEU A 21 0.82 9.34 7.83
N ALA A 22 1.28 10.17 6.88
CA ALA A 22 2.67 10.62 6.80
C ALA A 22 3.14 11.31 8.08
N ALA A 23 2.33 12.24 8.61
CA ALA A 23 2.62 12.94 9.85
C ALA A 23 2.66 12.00 11.07
N ARG A 24 1.70 11.06 11.17
CA ARG A 24 1.64 10.09 12.28
C ARG A 24 2.75 9.05 12.22
N ALA A 25 3.13 8.63 11.01
CA ALA A 25 4.18 7.65 10.79
C ALA A 25 5.59 8.26 10.78
N ASP A 26 5.70 9.59 10.78
CA ASP A 26 6.97 10.30 10.64
C ASP A 26 7.72 9.88 9.36
N LEU A 27 6.97 9.83 8.25
CA LEU A 27 7.45 9.39 6.94
C LEU A 27 7.10 10.41 5.86
N PRO A 28 7.95 10.59 4.82
CA PRO A 28 7.58 11.37 3.66
C PRO A 28 6.35 10.80 2.97
N ALA A 29 5.41 11.66 2.57
CA ALA A 29 4.22 11.24 1.83
C ALA A 29 4.58 10.51 0.52
N SER A 30 5.69 10.88 -0.12
CA SER A 30 6.22 10.19 -1.30
C SER A 30 6.59 8.74 -1.01
N THR A 31 7.20 8.45 0.15
CA THR A 31 7.52 7.09 0.57
C THR A 31 6.24 6.26 0.75
N LEU A 32 5.24 6.80 1.45
CA LEU A 32 3.96 6.12 1.61
C LEU A 32 3.23 5.93 0.28
N TYR A 33 3.32 6.89 -0.63
CA TYR A 33 2.75 6.77 -1.97
C TYR A 33 3.41 5.65 -2.78
N GLN A 34 4.74 5.55 -2.77
CA GLN A 34 5.46 4.47 -3.46
C GLN A 34 5.16 3.09 -2.87
N ILE A 35 4.99 3.00 -1.54
CA ILE A 35 4.57 1.77 -0.86
C ILE A 35 3.15 1.41 -1.29
N ARG A 36 2.22 2.37 -1.30
CA ARG A 36 0.83 2.16 -1.73
C ARG A 36 0.73 1.66 -3.17
N LEU A 37 1.59 2.15 -4.07
CA LEU A 37 1.63 1.72 -5.47
C LEU A 37 2.35 0.38 -5.68
N GLY A 38 2.89 -0.25 -4.63
CA GLY A 38 3.69 -1.48 -4.76
C GLY A 38 5.04 -1.29 -5.46
N ARG A 39 5.44 -0.06 -5.76
CA ARG A 39 6.74 0.26 -6.38
C ARG A 39 7.91 0.12 -5.40
N ARG A 40 7.62 0.06 -4.11
CA ARG A 40 8.59 -0.10 -3.02
C ARG A 40 7.99 -0.94 -1.89
N GLY A 41 8.75 -1.92 -1.40
CA GLY A 41 8.37 -2.67 -0.20
C GLY A 41 8.49 -1.88 1.11
N CYS A 42 7.89 -2.40 2.18
CA CYS A 42 7.95 -1.81 3.52
C CYS A 42 9.31 -2.10 4.17
N GLY A 43 10.29 -1.22 3.99
CA GLY A 43 11.58 -1.32 4.67
C GLY A 43 11.50 -1.06 6.19
N PRO A 44 12.57 -1.31 6.96
CA PRO A 44 12.58 -1.22 8.42
C PRO A 44 12.19 0.14 9.00
N VAL A 45 12.47 1.22 8.27
CA VAL A 45 12.06 2.59 8.66
C VAL A 45 10.56 2.78 8.46
N ALA A 46 10.01 2.32 7.33
CA ALA A 46 8.59 2.38 7.06
C ALA A 46 7.79 1.51 8.03
N ILE A 47 8.29 0.31 8.35
CA ILE A 47 7.68 -0.58 9.35
C ILE A 47 7.59 0.11 10.71
N ARG A 48 8.69 0.68 11.19
CA ARG A 48 8.72 1.40 12.48
C ARG A 48 7.79 2.60 12.50
N GLY A 49 7.75 3.38 11.42
CA GLY A 49 6.85 4.53 11.29
C GLY A 49 5.38 4.12 11.33
N LEU A 50 5.01 3.09 10.56
CA LEU A 50 3.64 2.60 10.51
C LEU A 50 3.18 1.96 11.83
N LEU A 51 4.04 1.21 12.53
CA LEU A 51 3.72 0.72 13.88
C LEU A 51 3.50 1.86 14.88
N ARG A 52 4.23 2.97 14.75
CA ARG A 52 4.01 4.18 15.55
C ARG A 52 2.66 4.84 15.24
N ALA A 53 2.27 4.87 13.96
CA ALA A 53 0.99 5.43 13.54
C ALA A 53 -0.22 4.60 14.00
N PHE A 54 -0.05 3.30 14.20
CA PHE A 54 -1.10 2.35 14.58
C PHE A 54 -0.70 1.56 15.83
N PRO A 55 -0.63 2.19 17.02
CA PRO A 55 -0.14 1.54 18.23
C PRO A 55 -1.05 0.40 18.73
N SER A 56 -2.30 0.34 18.25
CA SER A 56 -3.26 -0.72 18.58
C SER A 56 -3.13 -1.97 17.69
N LEU A 57 -2.24 -1.94 16.67
CA LEU A 57 -2.06 -3.03 15.72
C LEU A 57 -0.63 -3.55 15.80
N GLY A 58 -0.47 -4.88 15.87
CA GLY A 58 0.83 -5.52 15.88
C GLY A 58 1.44 -5.62 14.47
N TYR A 59 2.71 -6.07 14.41
CA TYR A 59 3.41 -6.28 13.15
C TYR A 59 2.63 -7.22 12.20
N ARG A 60 2.16 -8.36 12.71
CA ARG A 60 1.42 -9.35 11.92
C ARG A 60 0.04 -8.87 11.46
N ASP A 61 -0.51 -7.85 12.13
CA ASP A 61 -1.79 -7.25 11.73
C ASP A 61 -1.61 -6.21 10.63
N LEU A 62 -0.42 -5.63 10.48
CA LEU A 62 -0.13 -4.54 9.55
C LEU A 62 0.65 -4.97 8.32
N PHE A 63 1.47 -6.02 8.41
CA PHE A 63 2.41 -6.42 7.38
C PHE A 63 2.22 -7.87 6.99
N PHE A 64 2.29 -8.12 5.69
CA PHE A 64 2.18 -9.45 5.11
C PHE A 64 3.40 -9.72 4.23
N ASP A 65 3.92 -10.94 4.32
CA ASP A 65 4.91 -11.44 3.37
C ASP A 65 4.15 -11.77 2.07
N ASP A 66 4.61 -11.17 0.96
CA ASP A 66 4.01 -11.41 -0.35
C ASP A 66 4.73 -12.61 -0.98
N ASP A 67 4.25 -13.81 -0.67
CA ASP A 67 4.66 -15.04 -1.35
C ASP A 67 3.84 -15.29 -2.63
N SER A 68 2.99 -14.34 -3.04
CA SER A 68 2.11 -14.49 -4.20
C SER A 68 2.48 -13.53 -5.33
N VAL A 69 3.05 -14.07 -6.40
CA VAL A 69 3.03 -13.43 -7.72
C VAL A 69 1.56 -13.24 -8.13
N THR A 70 0.99 -12.08 -7.80
CA THR A 70 -0.28 -11.65 -8.38
C THR A 70 -0.15 -10.18 -8.76
N THR A 71 0.42 -9.96 -9.93
CA THR A 71 0.09 -8.81 -10.77
C THR A 71 -1.39 -8.89 -11.13
N GLU A 72 -2.26 -8.38 -10.26
CA GLU A 72 -3.53 -7.86 -10.74
C GLU A 72 -3.28 -6.43 -11.23
N PRO A 73 -3.49 -6.14 -12.53
CA PRO A 73 -3.43 -4.76 -13.00
C PRO A 73 -4.57 -3.99 -12.32
N TYR A 74 -4.19 -2.93 -11.62
CA TYR A 74 -5.08 -1.87 -11.18
C TYR A 74 -5.93 -1.42 -12.38
N SER A 75 -7.18 -1.88 -12.42
CA SER A 75 -8.14 -1.50 -13.46
C SER A 75 -8.60 -0.08 -13.17
N ASP A 76 -7.83 0.88 -13.67
CA ASP A 76 -8.36 2.20 -13.95
C ASP A 76 -9.39 2.03 -15.08
N GLY A 77 -10.62 2.44 -14.82
CA GLY A 77 -11.71 2.30 -15.78
C GLY A 77 -11.43 3.04 -17.09
N ALA A 78 -12.01 2.49 -18.15
CA ALA A 78 -12.21 3.10 -19.47
C ALA A 78 -11.03 3.09 -20.45
N ARG A 79 -10.92 1.99 -21.21
CA ARG A 79 -11.13 2.05 -22.67
C ARG A 79 -11.52 0.69 -23.23
N ALA A 80 -12.77 0.60 -23.66
CA ALA A 80 -13.23 -0.41 -24.60
C ALA A 80 -12.60 -0.15 -25.97
N GLU A 81 -12.27 -1.24 -26.67
CA GLU A 81 -12.16 -1.45 -28.14
C GLU A 81 -11.44 -2.82 -28.30
N GLN A 82 -12.14 -3.95 -28.20
CA GLN A 82 -12.69 -4.74 -29.33
C GLN A 82 -11.71 -4.80 -30.53
N GLN A 83 -10.92 -5.87 -30.65
CA GLN A 83 -11.20 -7.09 -31.43
C GLN A 83 -11.13 -6.90 -32.95
N GLU A 84 -10.03 -7.34 -33.57
CA GLU A 84 -9.99 -7.83 -34.96
C GLU A 84 -8.82 -8.84 -35.08
N VAL A 85 -9.08 -10.13 -34.85
CA VAL A 85 -9.33 -11.21 -35.84
C VAL A 85 -8.34 -11.27 -37.02
N ALA A 86 -7.64 -12.40 -37.04
CA ALA A 86 -6.95 -13.08 -38.13
C ALA A 86 -6.92 -12.49 -39.55
N ALA A 87 -5.73 -12.52 -40.14
CA ALA A 87 -5.50 -12.91 -41.53
C ALA A 87 -4.19 -13.71 -41.61
#